data_AF-A0A931QSZ6-F1
#
_entry.id   AF-A0A931QSZ6-F1
#
_cell.length_a   1.000
_cell.length_b   1.000
_cell.length_c   1.000
_cell.angle_alpha   90.00
_cell.angle_beta   90.00
_cell.angle_gamma   90.00
#
_symmetry.space_group_name_H-M   'P 1'
#
loop_
_entity.id
_entity.type
_entity.pdbx_description
1 polymer ?
#
loop_
_entity_poly.entity_id
_entity_poly.type
_entity_poly.pdbx_seq_one_letter_code
_entity_poly.pdbx_strand_id
1 'polypeptide(L)'
;MKAVKSAKVLTAVLILSITTNLFAQKPSSQKSVINQITTNSLYGLKSDYSSVVESTLFVILQVKNRYPNADYDKLIDRLNELAIDGRTPSIRYKAQLASLYYNYHDLFAEIKFVEKENPDKYFKMIAEKIESQSILAVN
;
A
#
# COMPACT_ATOMS: atom_id res chain seq x y z
N MET A 1 51.93 18.75 27.88
CA MET A 1 51.44 18.49 26.51
C MET A 1 50.72 17.15 26.30
N LYS A 2 51.08 16.05 27.02
CA LYS A 2 50.41 14.74 26.86
C LYS A 2 48.95 14.73 27.36
N ALA A 3 48.66 15.28 28.53
CA ALA A 3 47.30 15.29 29.12
C ALA A 3 46.24 15.99 28.25
N VAL A 4 46.60 17.08 27.57
CA VAL A 4 45.67 17.83 26.68
C VAL A 4 45.35 17.04 25.40
N LYS A 5 46.30 16.24 24.89
CA LYS A 5 46.07 15.34 23.75
C LYS A 5 45.15 14.19 24.15
N SER A 6 45.35 13.62 25.34
CA SER A 6 44.51 12.55 25.90
C SER A 6 43.07 13.01 26.11
N ALA A 7 42.86 14.22 26.63
CA ALA A 7 41.52 14.78 26.84
C ALA A 7 40.75 14.97 25.52
N LYS A 8 41.40 15.48 24.47
CA LYS A 8 40.78 15.66 23.14
C LYS A 8 40.36 14.34 22.49
N VAL A 9 41.18 13.29 22.65
CA VAL A 9 40.85 11.94 22.15
C VAL A 9 39.63 11.38 22.91
N LEU A 10 39.58 11.56 24.23
CA LEU A 10 38.46 11.10 25.05
C LEU A 10 37.15 11.78 24.67
N THR A 11 37.18 13.09 24.42
CA THR A 11 36.00 13.85 23.98
C THR A 11 35.52 13.43 22.58
N ALA A 12 36.45 13.15 21.65
CA ALA A 12 36.11 12.68 20.30
C ALA A 12 35.44 11.30 20.31
N VAL A 13 35.93 10.37 21.15
CA VAL A 13 35.32 9.05 21.33
C VAL A 13 33.93 9.18 21.93
N LEU A 14 33.74 10.05 22.93
CA LEU A 14 32.42 10.27 23.55
C LEU A 14 31.37 10.79 22.56
N ILE A 15 31.76 11.72 21.68
CA ILE A 15 30.87 12.27 20.64
C ILE A 15 30.50 11.19 19.61
N LEU A 16 31.45 10.34 19.20
CA LEU A 16 31.18 9.20 18.31
C LEU A 16 30.26 8.16 18.95
N SER A 17 30.36 7.92 20.26
CA SER A 17 29.47 6.99 20.98
C SER A 17 28.02 7.45 20.99
N ILE A 18 27.77 8.76 21.10
CA ILE A 18 26.42 9.33 21.19
C ILE A 18 25.71 9.29 19.83
N THR A 19 26.44 9.40 18.71
CA THR A 19 25.82 9.38 17.37
C THR A 19 25.38 7.98 16.92
N THR A 20 25.97 6.90 17.44
CA THR A 20 25.60 5.53 17.03
C THR A 20 24.20 5.10 17.49
N ASN A 21 23.70 5.66 18.59
CA ASN A 21 22.37 5.30 19.12
C ASN A 21 21.22 6.05 18.43
N LEU A 22 21.51 7.19 17.77
CA LEU A 22 20.49 8.00 17.08
C LEU A 22 20.02 7.39 15.75
N PHE A 23 20.78 6.44 15.18
CA PHE A 23 20.45 5.77 13.92
C PHE A 23 20.01 4.30 14.08
N ALA A 24 19.82 3.82 15.32
CA ALA A 24 19.36 2.46 15.59
C ALA A 24 17.83 2.29 15.48
N GLN A 25 17.16 3.00 14.55
CA GLN A 25 15.81 2.62 14.15
C GLN A 25 15.90 1.24 13.48
N LYS A 26 15.45 0.19 14.18
CA LYS A 26 15.29 -1.15 13.59
C LYS A 26 14.45 -0.99 12.31
N PRO A 27 14.96 -1.35 11.12
CA PRO A 27 14.12 -1.37 9.93
C PRO A 27 12.95 -2.32 10.22
N SER A 28 11.73 -1.80 10.21
CA SER A 28 10.54 -2.63 10.35
C SER A 28 10.56 -3.66 9.23
N SER A 29 10.45 -4.94 9.57
CA SER A 29 10.37 -5.99 8.55
C SER A 29 9.23 -5.69 7.57
N GLN A 30 9.42 -5.99 6.27
CA GLN A 30 8.39 -5.78 5.24
C GLN A 30 7.04 -6.38 5.66
N LYS A 31 7.05 -7.55 6.33
CA LYS A 31 5.87 -8.19 6.92
C LYS A 31 5.15 -7.32 7.94
N SER A 32 5.89 -6.63 8.82
CA SER A 32 5.32 -5.71 9.81
C SER A 32 4.63 -4.52 9.14
N VAL A 33 5.24 -3.96 8.10
CA VAL A 33 4.69 -2.83 7.35
C VAL A 33 3.39 -3.23 6.64
N ILE A 34 3.41 -4.37 5.94
CA ILE A 34 2.22 -4.89 5.24
C ILE A 34 1.09 -5.19 6.23
N ASN A 35 1.39 -5.79 7.38
CA ASN A 35 0.38 -6.05 8.41
C ASN A 35 -0.26 -4.76 8.94
N GLN A 36 0.55 -3.73 9.17
CA GLN A 36 0.06 -2.44 9.63
C GLN A 36 -0.81 -1.76 8.58
N ILE A 37 -0.36 -1.74 7.33
CA ILE A 37 -1.14 -1.22 6.19
C ILE A 37 -2.46 -1.98 6.07
N THR A 38 -2.41 -3.31 6.07
CA THR A 38 -3.60 -4.18 5.97
C THR A 38 -4.60 -3.86 7.08
N THR A 39 -4.14 -3.72 8.32
CA THR A 39 -4.98 -3.37 9.46
C THR A 39 -5.64 -2.01 9.27
N ASN A 40 -4.86 -0.98 8.92
CA ASN A 40 -5.36 0.37 8.70
C ASN A 40 -6.35 0.44 7.54
N SER A 41 -6.07 -0.28 6.45
CA SER A 41 -6.95 -0.38 5.29
C SER A 41 -8.28 -1.06 5.66
N LEU A 42 -8.26 -2.14 6.46
CA LEU A 42 -9.49 -2.77 6.93
C LEU A 42 -10.36 -1.82 7.77
N TYR A 43 -9.74 -0.95 8.58
CA TYR A 43 -10.48 0.12 9.28
C TYR A 43 -11.02 1.18 8.32
N GLY A 44 -10.21 1.65 7.37
CA GLY A 44 -10.63 2.65 6.38
C GLY A 44 -11.80 2.18 5.50
N LEU A 45 -11.80 0.90 5.10
CA LEU A 45 -12.88 0.26 4.34
C LEU A 45 -14.17 0.03 5.15
N LYS A 46 -14.15 0.26 6.46
CA LYS A 46 -15.33 0.23 7.34
C LYS A 46 -15.83 1.62 7.70
N SER A 47 -15.18 2.67 7.21
CA SER A 47 -15.55 4.05 7.54
C SER A 47 -16.96 4.39 7.06
N ASP A 48 -17.66 5.20 7.87
CA ASP A 48 -18.93 5.80 7.49
C ASP A 48 -18.81 6.92 6.47
N TYR A 49 -17.60 7.32 6.09
CA TYR A 49 -17.39 8.36 5.10
C TYR A 49 -16.97 7.74 3.77
N SER A 50 -17.81 7.89 2.73
CA SER A 50 -17.54 7.34 1.40
C SER A 50 -16.18 7.78 0.86
N SER A 51 -15.78 9.03 1.09
CA SER A 51 -14.46 9.54 0.66
C SER A 51 -13.30 8.81 1.33
N VAL A 52 -13.44 8.37 2.59
CA VAL A 52 -12.42 7.58 3.29
C VAL A 52 -12.35 6.17 2.70
N VAL A 53 -13.51 5.55 2.44
CA VAL A 53 -13.57 4.23 1.79
C VAL A 53 -12.93 4.29 0.41
N GLU A 54 -13.32 5.24 -0.43
CA GLU A 54 -12.77 5.39 -1.79
C GLU A 54 -11.27 5.71 -1.79
N SER A 55 -10.81 6.57 -0.88
CA SER A 55 -9.37 6.83 -0.72
C SER A 55 -8.63 5.57 -0.29
N THR A 56 -9.22 4.80 0.61
CA THR A 56 -8.64 3.53 1.08
C THR A 56 -8.57 2.50 -0.05
N LEU A 57 -9.62 2.38 -0.87
CA LEU A 57 -9.65 1.52 -2.06
C LEU A 57 -8.51 1.88 -3.03
N PHE A 58 -8.19 3.16 -3.19
CA PHE A 58 -7.05 3.54 -4.01
C PHE A 58 -5.71 3.18 -3.38
N VAL A 59 -5.53 3.45 -2.08
CA VAL A 59 -4.29 3.14 -1.36
C VAL A 59 -3.95 1.65 -1.45
N ILE A 60 -4.94 0.77 -1.28
CA ILE A 60 -4.69 -0.69 -1.34
C ILE A 60 -4.23 -1.14 -2.73
N LEU A 61 -4.70 -0.53 -3.83
CA LEU A 61 -4.17 -0.83 -5.16
C LEU A 61 -2.66 -0.54 -5.26
N GLN A 62 -2.22 0.59 -4.71
CA GLN A 62 -0.80 0.95 -4.66
C GLN A 62 0.01 -0.05 -3.82
N VAL A 63 -0.58 -0.55 -2.73
CA VAL A 63 0.05 -1.51 -1.83
C VAL A 63 0.26 -2.84 -2.53
N LYS A 64 -0.76 -3.38 -3.20
CA LYS A 64 -0.63 -4.60 -4.01
C LYS A 64 0.39 -4.42 -5.12
N ASN A 65 0.39 -3.27 -5.81
CA ASN A 65 1.40 -2.96 -6.83
C ASN A 65 2.83 -2.95 -6.28
N ARG A 66 3.03 -2.44 -5.06
CA ARG A 66 4.35 -2.35 -4.41
C ARG A 66 4.80 -3.68 -3.83
N TYR A 67 3.88 -4.48 -3.31
CA TYR A 67 4.16 -5.75 -2.64
C TYR A 67 3.24 -6.86 -3.21
N PRO A 68 3.47 -7.30 -4.47
CA PRO A 68 2.54 -8.19 -5.17
C PRO A 68 2.38 -9.56 -4.52
N ASN A 69 3.46 -10.07 -3.91
CA ASN A 69 3.53 -11.43 -3.36
C ASN A 69 3.15 -11.53 -1.88
N ALA A 70 2.60 -10.47 -1.29
CA ALA A 70 2.15 -10.50 0.09
C ALA A 70 0.79 -11.16 0.25
N ASP A 71 0.50 -11.62 1.46
CA ASP A 71 -0.80 -12.16 1.85
C ASP A 71 -1.81 -11.02 2.06
N TYR A 72 -2.94 -11.10 1.35
CA TYR A 72 -4.01 -10.12 1.36
C TYR A 72 -5.40 -10.74 1.54
N ASP A 73 -5.50 -11.99 2.00
CA ASP A 73 -6.76 -12.74 2.00
C ASP A 73 -7.89 -11.96 2.71
N LYS A 74 -7.59 -11.40 3.88
CA LYS A 74 -8.55 -10.58 4.64
C LYS A 74 -9.00 -9.32 3.91
N LEU A 75 -8.11 -8.71 3.11
CA LEU A 75 -8.47 -7.54 2.31
C LEU A 75 -9.34 -7.96 1.13
N ILE A 76 -9.01 -9.08 0.47
CA ILE A 76 -9.81 -9.61 -0.63
C ILE A 76 -11.23 -9.95 -0.16
N ASP A 77 -11.38 -10.63 0.98
CA ASP A 77 -12.69 -10.92 1.59
C ASP A 77 -13.49 -9.63 1.80
N ARG A 78 -12.85 -8.61 2.39
CA ARG A 78 -13.50 -7.32 2.63
C ARG A 78 -13.87 -6.58 1.34
N LEU A 79 -13.06 -6.72 0.28
CA LEU A 79 -13.38 -6.14 -1.03
C LEU A 79 -14.57 -6.83 -1.67
N ASN A 80 -14.67 -8.15 -1.56
CA ASN A 80 -15.81 -8.92 -2.05
C ASN A 80 -17.10 -8.54 -1.32
N GLU A 81 -17.04 -8.38 0.00
CA GLU A 81 -18.18 -7.84 0.78
C GLU A 81 -18.58 -6.45 0.28
N LEU A 82 -17.62 -5.53 0.13
CA LEU A 82 -17.91 -4.17 -0.32
C LEU A 82 -18.41 -4.10 -1.77
N ALA A 83 -18.05 -5.05 -2.62
CA ALA A 83 -18.56 -5.15 -3.98
C ALA A 83 -20.06 -5.45 -4.00
N ILE A 84 -20.57 -6.18 -3.01
CA ILE A 84 -21.97 -6.57 -2.88
C ILE A 84 -22.74 -5.52 -2.06
N ASP A 85 -22.25 -5.22 -0.86
CA ASP A 85 -22.96 -4.46 0.18
C ASP A 85 -22.45 -3.02 0.33
N GLY A 86 -21.57 -2.56 -0.56
CA GLY A 86 -21.06 -1.19 -0.56
C GLY A 86 -22.18 -0.16 -0.61
N ARG A 87 -22.07 0.87 0.24
CA ARG A 87 -23.13 1.88 0.45
C ARG A 87 -23.51 2.64 -0.82
N THR A 88 -22.56 2.85 -1.73
CA THR A 88 -22.79 3.56 -2.99
C THR A 88 -22.45 2.67 -4.18
N PRO A 89 -23.08 2.87 -5.36
CA PRO A 89 -22.69 2.17 -6.58
C PRO A 89 -21.20 2.36 -6.93
N SER A 90 -20.65 3.56 -6.70
CA SER A 90 -19.23 3.86 -6.89
C SER A 90 -18.34 2.94 -6.04
N ILE A 91 -18.64 2.82 -4.73
CA ILE A 91 -17.88 1.95 -3.83
C ILE A 91 -17.96 0.50 -4.27
N ARG A 92 -19.16 0.01 -4.61
CA ARG A 92 -19.35 -1.38 -5.07
C ARG A 92 -18.52 -1.68 -6.31
N TYR A 93 -18.59 -0.81 -7.31
CA TYR A 93 -17.85 -0.96 -8.55
C TYR A 93 -16.33 -0.89 -8.33
N LYS A 94 -15.84 0.12 -7.59
CA LYS A 94 -14.41 0.26 -7.27
C LYS A 94 -13.89 -0.93 -6.45
N ALA A 95 -14.69 -1.46 -5.52
CA ALA A 95 -14.34 -2.63 -4.74
C ALA A 95 -14.26 -3.90 -5.60
N GLN A 96 -15.19 -4.08 -6.54
CA GLN A 96 -15.14 -5.17 -7.51
C GLN A 96 -13.86 -5.11 -8.37
N LEU A 97 -13.55 -3.94 -8.93
CA LEU A 97 -12.32 -3.73 -9.71
C LEU A 97 -11.07 -3.98 -8.88
N ALA A 98 -11.04 -3.52 -7.62
CA ALA A 98 -9.93 -3.77 -6.72
C ALA A 98 -9.78 -5.26 -6.39
N SER A 99 -10.88 -5.99 -6.17
CA SER A 99 -10.84 -7.44 -5.97
C SER A 99 -10.26 -8.16 -7.19
N LEU A 100 -10.69 -7.80 -8.40
CA LEU A 100 -10.13 -8.35 -9.64
C LEU A 100 -8.64 -8.05 -9.78
N TYR A 101 -8.22 -6.81 -9.49
CA TYR A 101 -6.82 -6.41 -9.51
C TYR A 101 -5.97 -7.22 -8.52
N TYR A 102 -6.50 -7.49 -7.33
CA TYR A 102 -5.81 -8.28 -6.31
C TYR A 102 -5.64 -9.75 -6.71
N ASN A 103 -6.70 -10.35 -7.25
CA ASN A 103 -6.74 -11.77 -7.64
C ASN A 103 -5.96 -12.06 -8.92
N TYR A 104 -5.92 -11.10 -9.86
CA TYR A 104 -5.31 -11.28 -11.17
C TYR A 104 -4.25 -10.21 -11.46
N HIS A 105 -3.44 -9.87 -10.47
CA HIS A 105 -2.47 -8.76 -10.54
C HIS A 105 -1.56 -8.80 -11.78
N ASP A 106 -1.14 -9.99 -12.21
CA ASP A 106 -0.27 -10.17 -13.37
C ASP A 106 -0.89 -9.66 -14.68
N LEU A 107 -2.22 -9.67 -14.80
CA LEU A 107 -2.93 -9.08 -15.95
C LEU A 107 -2.77 -7.56 -16.03
N PHE A 108 -2.39 -6.93 -14.92
CA PHE A 108 -2.30 -5.48 -14.76
C PHE A 108 -0.86 -5.00 -14.52
N ALA A 109 0.15 -5.82 -14.82
CA ALA A 109 1.56 -5.50 -14.55
C ALA A 109 2.07 -4.21 -15.24
N GLU A 110 1.39 -3.77 -16.30
CA GLU A 110 1.68 -2.53 -17.03
C GLU A 110 1.18 -1.26 -16.31
N ILE A 111 0.28 -1.38 -15.34
CA ILE A 111 -0.28 -0.25 -14.61
C ILE A 111 0.77 0.29 -13.62
N LYS A 112 1.28 1.49 -13.90
CA LYS A 112 2.23 2.19 -13.03
C LYS A 112 1.54 3.30 -12.26
N PHE A 113 1.53 3.17 -10.93
CA PHE A 113 1.02 4.21 -10.04
C PHE A 113 2.02 5.36 -9.96
N VAL A 114 1.54 6.58 -10.20
CA VAL A 114 2.29 7.83 -10.21
C VAL A 114 1.74 8.70 -9.08
N GLU A 115 2.63 9.37 -8.36
CA GLU A 115 2.22 10.26 -7.26
C GLU A 115 1.39 11.44 -7.77
N LYS A 116 0.40 11.86 -6.97
CA LYS A 116 -0.50 13.00 -7.23
C LYS A 116 -1.39 12.87 -8.48
N GLU A 117 -1.44 11.69 -9.09
CA GLU A 117 -2.38 11.39 -10.16
C GLU A 117 -3.80 11.16 -9.61
N ASN A 118 -4.82 11.38 -10.44
CA ASN A 118 -6.20 11.14 -10.06
C ASN A 118 -6.46 9.64 -9.79
N PRO A 119 -6.95 9.23 -8.60
CA PRO A 119 -7.30 7.85 -8.29
C PRO A 119 -8.24 7.19 -9.31
N ASP A 120 -9.23 7.91 -9.82
CA ASP A 120 -10.24 7.37 -10.73
C ASP A 120 -9.65 6.90 -12.06
N LYS A 121 -8.52 7.49 -12.47
CA LYS A 121 -7.78 7.06 -13.67
C LYS A 121 -7.36 5.61 -13.55
N TYR A 122 -6.92 5.16 -12.38
CA TYR A 122 -6.45 3.78 -12.19
C TYR A 122 -7.59 2.78 -12.21
N PHE A 123 -8.72 3.10 -11.59
CA PHE A 123 -9.92 2.28 -11.69
C PHE A 123 -10.40 2.17 -13.14
N LYS A 124 -10.35 3.28 -13.90
CA LYS A 124 -10.66 3.27 -15.33
C LYS A 124 -9.70 2.36 -16.11
N MET A 125 -8.40 2.46 -15.89
CA MET A 125 -7.41 1.60 -16.57
C MET A 125 -7.63 0.11 -16.26
N ILE A 126 -7.97 -0.23 -15.01
CA ILE A 126 -8.30 -1.61 -14.62
C ILE A 126 -9.55 -2.09 -15.37
N ALA A 127 -10.60 -1.27 -15.43
CA ALA A 127 -11.83 -1.59 -16.15
C ALA A 127 -11.59 -1.79 -17.65
N GLU A 128 -10.90 -0.86 -18.31
CA GLU A 128 -10.56 -0.94 -19.73
C GLU A 128 -9.74 -2.19 -20.05
N LYS A 129 -8.81 -2.58 -19.16
CA LYS A 129 -8.03 -3.81 -19.33
C LYS A 129 -8.93 -5.05 -19.26
N ILE A 130 -9.83 -5.14 -18.28
CA ILE A 130 -10.79 -6.25 -18.15
C ILE A 130 -11.68 -6.34 -19.39
N GLU A 131 -12.23 -5.21 -19.83
CA GLU A 131 -13.08 -5.14 -21.03
C GLU A 131 -12.31 -5.64 -22.26
N SER A 132 -11.08 -5.17 -22.48
CA SER A 132 -10.26 -5.60 -23.61
C SER A 132 -10.01 -7.12 -23.63
N GLN A 133 -9.82 -7.75 -22.47
CA GLN A 133 -9.61 -9.21 -22.37
C GLN A 133 -10.91 -9.99 -22.59
N SER A 134 -12.04 -9.47 -22.09
CA SER A 134 -13.35 -10.09 -22.29
C SER A 134 -13.77 -10.12 -23.76
N ILE A 135 -13.44 -9.08 -24.52
CA ILE A 135 -13.73 -8.97 -25.96
C ILE A 135 -12.86 -9.94 -26.78
N LEU A 136 -11.62 -10.21 -26.34
CA LEU A 136 -10.72 -11.18 -26.98
C LEU A 136 -11.08 -12.63 -26.68
N ALA A 137 -11.86 -12.91 -25.63
CA ALA A 137 -12.29 -14.26 -25.26
C ALA A 137 -13.60 -14.71 -25.95
N VAL A 138 -14.32 -13.78 -26.60
CA VAL A 138 -15.62 -14.01 -27.26
C VAL A 138 -15.51 -14.07 -28.79
N ASN A 139 -14.34 -13.79 -29.35
CA ASN A 139 -14.01 -13.95 -30.77
C ASN A 139 -13.03 -15.11 -30.99
#